data_AF-A0A7S0GCN6-F1
#
_entry.id   AF-A0A7S0GCN6-F1
#
_cell.length_a   1.000
_cell.length_b   1.000
_cell.length_c   1.000
_cell.angle_alpha   90.00
_cell.angle_beta   90.00
_cell.angle_gamma   90.00
#
_symmetry.space_group_name_H-M   'P 1'
#
loop_
_entity.id
_entity.type
_entity.pdbx_description
1 polymer ?
#
loop_
_entity_poly.entity_id
_entity_poly.type
_entity_poly.pdbx_seq_one_letter_code
_entity_poly.pdbx_strand_id
1 'polypeptide(L)'
;MGFFGQEEKPAGPDPMFAATTEMEMYTDLFNKMSASCFEKCASTRHKDDELALGEMGCVDRCVAKYLETQEKVGIVLQKANEAQAAQQQNMQQMQANPNSFAR
;
A
#
# COMPACT_ATOMS: atom_id res chain seq x y z
N MET A 1 -15.45 -32.75 -36.00
CA MET A 1 -14.98 -33.24 -34.68
C MET A 1 -13.66 -32.57 -34.30
N GLY A 2 -13.66 -31.26 -34.02
CA GLY A 2 -12.52 -30.53 -33.43
C GLY A 2 -12.95 -30.05 -32.05
N PHE A 3 -12.53 -30.76 -31.01
CA PHE A 3 -13.01 -30.65 -29.62
C PHE A 3 -11.94 -30.12 -28.65
N PHE A 4 -10.73 -29.82 -29.13
CA PHE A 4 -9.68 -29.28 -28.25
C PHE A 4 -9.80 -27.76 -28.18
N GLY A 5 -10.64 -27.33 -27.23
CA GLY A 5 -10.72 -25.97 -26.74
C GLY A 5 -9.34 -25.47 -26.36
N GLN A 6 -8.87 -24.48 -27.10
CA GLN A 6 -7.73 -23.68 -26.74
C GLN A 6 -8.21 -22.76 -25.60
N GLU A 7 -7.83 -23.11 -24.37
CA GLU A 7 -7.98 -22.26 -23.21
C GLU A 7 -7.07 -21.04 -23.44
N GLU A 8 -7.63 -19.97 -24.01
CA GLU A 8 -6.95 -18.68 -24.12
C GLU A 8 -6.75 -18.15 -22.70
N LYS A 9 -5.58 -18.44 -22.12
CA LYS A 9 -5.12 -17.73 -20.93
C LYS A 9 -5.04 -16.24 -21.28
N PRO A 10 -5.82 -15.37 -20.61
CA PRO A 10 -5.80 -13.95 -20.93
C PRO A 10 -4.40 -13.39 -20.69
N ALA A 11 -3.88 -12.68 -21.69
CA ALA A 11 -2.61 -11.96 -21.62
C ALA A 11 -2.75 -10.74 -20.68
N GLY A 12 -2.57 -11.00 -19.38
CA GLY A 12 -2.50 -10.02 -18.30
C GLY A 12 -1.78 -10.66 -17.10
N PRO A 13 -1.43 -9.89 -16.05
CA PRO A 13 -1.00 -10.52 -14.80
C PRO A 13 -2.06 -11.55 -14.39
N ASP A 14 -1.63 -12.76 -14.02
CA ASP A 14 -2.56 -13.84 -13.69
C ASP A 14 -3.63 -13.31 -12.73
N PRO A 15 -4.93 -13.53 -12.96
CA PRO A 15 -5.98 -12.98 -12.11
C PRO A 15 -5.81 -13.41 -10.65
N MET A 16 -5.17 -14.57 -10.43
CA MET A 16 -4.77 -15.04 -9.11
C MET A 16 -3.65 -14.19 -8.47
N PHE A 17 -2.69 -13.73 -9.26
CA PHE A 17 -1.59 -12.88 -8.78
C PHE A 17 -2.09 -11.49 -8.35
N ALA A 18 -3.02 -10.90 -9.11
CA ALA A 18 -3.65 -9.64 -8.71
C ALA A 18 -4.44 -9.80 -7.40
N ALA A 19 -5.27 -10.84 -7.29
CA ALA A 19 -6.07 -11.10 -6.10
C ALA A 19 -5.22 -11.38 -4.84
N THR A 20 -4.12 -12.11 -4.98
CA THR A 20 -3.18 -12.36 -3.87
C THR A 20 -2.48 -11.10 -3.41
N THR A 21 -2.05 -10.25 -4.35
CA THR A 21 -1.42 -8.96 -4.05
C THR A 21 -2.38 -8.03 -3.30
N GLU A 22 -3.65 -7.96 -3.70
CA GLU A 22 -4.67 -7.18 -2.99
C GLU A 22 -4.87 -7.68 -1.56
N MET A 23 -4.96 -9.00 -1.36
CA MET A 23 -5.08 -9.61 -0.03
C MET A 23 -3.90 -9.30 0.89
N GLU A 24 -2.67 -9.38 0.37
CA GLU A 24 -1.46 -9.05 1.12
C GLU A 24 -1.45 -7.58 1.56
N MET A 25 -1.88 -6.67 0.67
CA MET A 25 -2.02 -5.25 0.99
C MET A 25 -3.02 -5.00 2.12
N TYR A 26 -4.20 -5.61 2.08
CA TYR A 26 -5.19 -5.48 3.16
C TYR A 26 -4.69 -6.04 4.48
N THR A 27 -3.93 -7.14 4.44
CA THR A 27 -3.35 -7.77 5.64
C THR A 27 -2.31 -6.86 6.28
N ASP A 28 -1.41 -6.26 5.49
CA ASP A 28 -0.43 -5.29 5.99
C ASP A 28 -1.09 -4.04 6.58
N LEU A 29 -2.12 -3.52 5.90
CA LEU A 29 -2.91 -2.40 6.39
C LEU A 29 -3.50 -2.69 7.77
N PHE A 30 -4.16 -3.85 7.92
CA PHE A 30 -4.79 -4.25 9.17
C PHE A 30 -3.79 -4.42 10.31
N ASN A 31 -2.66 -5.09 10.04
CA ASN A 31 -1.63 -5.34 11.06
C ASN A 31 -1.01 -4.03 11.58
N LYS A 32 -0.68 -3.10 10.67
CA LYS A 32 -0.13 -1.78 11.04
C LYS A 32 -1.15 -0.91 11.79
N MET A 33 -2.40 -0.93 11.34
CA MET A 33 -3.49 -0.21 12.00
C MET A 33 -3.71 -0.74 13.43
N SER A 34 -3.81 -2.06 13.57
CA SER A 34 -4.02 -2.73 14.86
C SER A 34 -2.90 -2.41 15.84
N ALA A 35 -1.64 -2.55 15.43
CA ALA A 35 -0.48 -2.24 16.27
C ALA A 35 -0.45 -0.76 16.68
N SER A 36 -0.69 0.16 15.74
CA SER A 36 -0.70 1.61 16.00
C SER A 36 -1.82 2.02 16.96
N CYS A 37 -3.02 1.46 16.80
CA CYS A 37 -4.13 1.77 17.70
C CYS A 37 -3.98 1.12 19.07
N PHE A 38 -3.40 -0.08 19.15
CA PHE A 38 -3.07 -0.69 20.43
C PHE A 38 -2.04 0.15 21.20
N GLU A 39 -0.95 0.59 20.56
CA GLU A 39 0.06 1.45 21.18
C GLU A 39 -0.50 2.80 21.65
N LYS A 40 -1.44 3.38 20.90
CA LYS A 40 -2.02 4.70 21.21
C LYS A 40 -3.12 4.65 22.27
N CYS A 41 -3.94 3.60 22.26
CA CYS A 41 -5.18 3.56 23.02
C CYS A 41 -5.16 2.59 24.19
N ALA A 42 -4.30 1.57 24.18
CA ALA A 42 -4.15 0.67 25.31
C ALA A 42 -3.07 1.22 26.26
N SER A 43 -3.39 1.31 27.55
CA SER A 43 -2.41 1.70 28.57
C SER A 43 -1.29 0.68 28.69
N THR A 44 -0.02 1.11 28.76
CA THR A 44 1.13 0.23 29.05
C THR A 44 1.04 -0.45 30.42
N ARG A 45 0.26 0.14 31.34
CA ARG A 45 -0.17 -0.48 32.59
C ARG A 45 -1.59 -1.00 32.40
N HIS A 46 -1.69 -2.23 31.92
CA HIS A 46 -2.93 -2.98 31.87
C HIS A 46 -3.35 -3.30 33.32
N LYS A 47 -4.40 -2.64 33.80
CA LYS A 47 -4.96 -2.87 35.14
C LYS A 47 -6.01 -3.97 35.12
N ASP A 48 -6.71 -4.11 34.00
CA ASP A 48 -7.85 -4.98 33.80
C ASP A 48 -7.70 -5.71 32.46
N ASP A 49 -8.31 -6.89 32.33
CA ASP A 49 -8.26 -7.71 31.10
C ASP A 49 -9.25 -7.23 30.02
N GLU A 50 -10.19 -6.35 30.40
CA GLU A 50 -11.17 -5.74 29.49
C GLU A 50 -10.81 -4.29 29.19
N LEU A 51 -11.10 -3.84 27.96
CA LEU A 51 -10.91 -2.43 27.59
C LEU A 51 -11.88 -1.55 28.37
N ALA A 52 -11.33 -0.52 29.03
CA ALA A 52 -12.16 0.49 29.67
C ALA A 52 -12.96 1.28 28.63
N LEU A 53 -14.09 1.88 29.04
CA LEU A 53 -14.92 2.70 28.15
C LEU A 53 -14.14 3.80 27.41
N GLY A 54 -13.11 4.35 28.06
CA GLY A 54 -12.20 5.34 27.47
C GLY A 54 -11.27 4.76 26.39
N GLU A 55 -10.81 3.52 26.56
CA GLU A 55 -9.97 2.83 25.58
C GLU A 55 -10.80 2.39 24.38
N MET A 56 -12.02 1.88 24.59
CA MET A 56 -12.96 1.55 23.52
C MET A 56 -13.24 2.76 22.62
N GLY A 57 -13.60 3.91 23.21
CA GLY A 57 -13.85 5.14 22.44
C GLY A 57 -12.58 5.72 21.80
N CYS A 58 -11.39 5.45 22.33
CA CYS A 58 -10.13 5.80 21.70
C CYS A 58 -9.88 4.95 20.45
N VAL A 59 -10.09 3.64 20.52
CA VAL A 59 -9.88 2.70 19.41
C VAL A 59 -10.72 3.10 18.20
N ASP A 60 -12.02 3.38 18.39
CA ASP A 60 -12.91 3.83 17.30
C ASP A 60 -12.37 5.09 16.60
N ARG A 61 -11.96 6.10 17.39
CA ARG A 61 -11.38 7.34 16.88
C ARG A 61 -10.03 7.11 16.21
N CYS A 62 -9.23 6.16 16.71
CA CYS A 62 -7.94 5.83 16.15
C CYS A 62 -8.09 5.23 14.76
N VAL A 63 -8.98 4.24 14.61
CA VAL A 63 -9.26 3.60 13.31
C VAL A 63 -9.75 4.62 12.29
N ALA A 64 -10.70 5.49 12.66
CA ALA A 64 -11.18 6.55 11.79
C ALA A 64 -10.04 7.46 11.29
N LYS A 65 -9.20 7.95 12.22
CA LYS A 65 -8.05 8.80 11.88
C LYS A 65 -6.99 8.06 11.06
N TYR A 66 -6.78 6.77 11.31
CA TYR A 66 -5.79 5.98 10.58
C TYR A 66 -6.18 5.86 9.11
N LEU A 67 -7.45 5.55 8.82
CA LEU A 67 -7.96 5.46 7.45
C LEU A 67 -7.91 6.81 6.74
N GLU A 68 -8.32 7.90 7.39
CA GLU A 68 -8.19 9.26 6.83
C GLU A 68 -6.73 9.63 6.52
N THR A 69 -5.79 9.20 7.37
CA THR A 69 -4.37 9.45 7.16
C THR A 69 -3.84 8.60 6.01
N GLN A 70 -4.28 7.34 5.90
CA GLN A 70 -3.91 6.44 4.81
C GLN A 70 -4.31 7.00 3.45
N GLU A 71 -5.53 7.51 3.31
CA GLU A 71 -6.00 8.16 2.08
C GLU A 71 -5.12 9.37 1.70
N LYS A 72 -4.86 10.26 2.67
CA LYS A 72 -4.02 11.45 2.45
C LYS A 72 -2.58 11.08 2.05
N VAL A 73 -2.00 10.08 2.72
CA VAL A 73 -0.68 9.55 2.37
C VAL A 73 -0.68 8.96 0.97
N GLY A 74 -1.73 8.26 0.57
CA GLY A 74 -1.92 7.74 -0.79
C GLY A 74 -1.84 8.85 -1.85
N ILE A 75 -2.56 9.96 -1.64
CA ILE A 75 -2.54 11.12 -2.56
C ILE A 75 -1.13 11.74 -2.66
N VAL A 76 -0.44 11.89 -1.53
CA VAL A 76 0.91 12.47 -1.50
C VAL A 76 1.92 11.53 -2.18
N LEU A 77 1.83 10.23 -1.93
CA LEU A 77 2.71 9.23 -2.52
C LEU A 77 2.52 9.16 -4.04
N GLN A 78 1.28 9.25 -4.53
CA GLN A 78 1.01 9.29 -5.97
C GLN A 78 1.69 10.50 -6.63
N LYS A 79 1.54 11.69 -6.06
CA LYS A 79 2.21 12.91 -6.54
C LYS A 79 3.74 12.79 -6.49
N ALA A 80 4.27 12.17 -5.44
CA ALA A 80 5.71 11.94 -5.30
C ALA A 80 6.24 10.96 -6.37
N ASN A 81 5.49 9.88 -6.66
CA ASN A 81 5.85 8.91 -7.69
C ASN A 81 5.89 9.53 -9.08
N GLU A 82 4.91 10.39 -9.42
CA GLU A 82 4.90 11.13 -10.69
C GLU A 82 6.12 12.05 -10.82
N ALA A 83 6.47 12.78 -9.76
CA ALA A 83 7.65 13.65 -9.74
C ALA A 83 8.96 12.85 -9.86
N GLN A 84 9.07 11.70 -9.20
CA GLN A 84 10.23 10.80 -9.29
C GLN A 84 10.36 10.17 -10.69
N ALA A 85 9.24 9.79 -11.32
CA ALA A 85 9.24 9.25 -12.68
C ALA A 85 9.75 10.30 -13.68
N ALA A 86 9.34 11.56 -13.55
CA ALA A 86 9.85 12.65 -14.38
C ALA A 86 11.37 12.87 -14.19
N GLN A 87 11.86 12.76 -12.95
CA GLN A 87 13.30 12.82 -12.66
C GLN A 87 14.07 11.62 -13.23
N GLN A 88 13.54 10.40 -13.12
CA GLN A 88 14.15 9.20 -13.70
C GLN A 88 14.18 9.23 -15.23
N GLN A 89 13.12 9.73 -15.87
CA GLN A 89 13.11 9.90 -17.33
C GLN A 89 14.20 10.87 -17.80
N ASN A 90 14.39 11.99 -17.09
CA ASN A 90 15.46 12.95 -17.39
C ASN A 90 16.85 12.33 -17.18
N MET A 91 17.05 11.50 -16.15
CA MET A 91 18.32 10.77 -15.96
C MET A 91 18.57 9.69 -17.02
N GLN A 92 17.54 8.98 -17.48
CA GLN A 92 17.66 7.98 -18.55
C GLN A 92 17.95 8.63 -19.90
N GLN A 93 17.38 9.80 -20.19
CA GLN A 93 17.71 10.55 -21.42
C GLN A 93 19.16 11.07 -21.44
N MET A 94 19.74 11.41 -20.29
CA MET A 94 21.17 11.77 -20.22
C MET A 94 22.11 10.59 -20.42
N GLN A 95 21.71 9.37 -20.03
CA GLN A 95 22.52 8.15 -20.23
C GLN A 95 22.38 7.55 -21.63
N ALA A 96 21.24 7.78 -22.30
CA ALA A 96 20.97 7.27 -23.64
C ALA A 96 21.60 8.10 -24.78
N ASN A 97 22.29 9.20 -24.50
CA ASN A 97 23.03 9.97 -25.50
C ASN A 97 24.56 9.73 -25.41
N PRO A 98 25.10 8.66 -26.03
CA PRO A 98 26.54 8.40 -26.07
C PRO A 98 27.35 9.40 -26.92
N ASN A 99 26.71 10.34 -27.62
CA ASN A 99 27.39 11.26 -28.54
C ASN A 99 27.79 12.63 -27.92
N SER A 100 27.65 12.84 -26.61
CA SER A 100 28.09 14.09 -25.96
C SER A 100 29.47 14.02 -25.30
N PHE A 101 30.06 12.83 -25.11
CA PHE A 101 31.41 12.65 -24.56
C PHE A 101 32.52 12.63 -25.64
N ALA A 102 32.15 12.68 -26.92
CA ALA A 102 33.06 12.65 -28.05
C ALA A 102 33.16 14.03 -28.74
N ARG A 103 33.53 15.08 -27.99
CA ARG A 103 34.18 16.30 -28.49
C ARG A 103 35.09 16.88 -27.43
#